data_AF-A0A821IKB7-F1
#
_entry.id   AF-A0A821IKB7-F1
#
_cell.length_a   1.000
_cell.length_b   1.000
_cell.length_c   1.000
_cell.angle_alpha   90.00
_cell.angle_beta   90.00
_cell.angle_gamma   90.00
#
_symmetry.space_group_name_H-M   'P 1'
#
loop_
_entity.id
_entity.type
_entity.pdbx_description
1 polymer ?
#
loop_
_entity_poly.entity_id
_entity_poly.type
_entity_poly.pdbx_seq_one_letter_code
_entity_poly.pdbx_strand_id
1 'polypeptide(L)'
;MDHLYENVCIREEVASKDWQQMSALLSQTSPSNQGFIGFFYDDHEILPQNIQGRFYFNSDDQQIDNLEAAHKARAVLEGQCLAKRLYLQRANIDLTNNVDRIVITGGASVNVDLVQILADIFGKPVYGALAPNSGALGGALRAIDVINQKSNSTTSTIECLIAAQPRQEYTAVYDEMLVRYAKLEDKIVKGTK
;
A
#
# COMPACT_ATOMS: atom_id res chain seq x y z
N MET A 1 -28.82 -19.63 1.68
CA MET A 1 -28.86 -19.66 0.19
C MET A 1 -27.75 -18.71 -0.17
N ASP A 2 -26.54 -19.24 -0.07
CA ASP A 2 -25.35 -18.43 0.16
C ASP A 2 -24.77 -18.13 -1.21
N HIS A 3 -25.15 -16.98 -1.75
CA HIS A 3 -24.42 -16.37 -2.84
C HIS A 3 -23.04 -15.97 -2.29
N LEU A 4 -22.13 -16.94 -2.28
CA LEU A 4 -20.69 -16.69 -2.26
C LEU A 4 -20.41 -15.85 -3.52
N TYR A 5 -20.52 -14.53 -3.37
CA TYR A 5 -19.94 -13.61 -4.32
C TYR A 5 -18.46 -14.00 -4.39
N GLU A 6 -18.02 -14.50 -5.54
CA GLU A 6 -16.59 -14.53 -5.83
C GLU A 6 -16.12 -13.09 -5.73
N ASN A 7 -15.37 -12.77 -4.66
CA ASN A 7 -14.77 -11.47 -4.50
C ASN A 7 -13.73 -11.30 -5.63
N VAL A 8 -14.17 -10.67 -6.71
CA VAL A 8 -13.32 -10.41 -7.87
C VAL A 8 -12.32 -9.32 -7.49
N CYS A 9 -11.02 -9.64 -7.57
CA CYS A 9 -9.98 -8.66 -7.28
C CYS A 9 -10.05 -7.48 -8.27
N ILE A 10 -9.66 -6.28 -7.85
CA ILE A 10 -9.78 -5.08 -8.68
C ILE A 10 -9.09 -5.21 -10.03
N ARG A 11 -7.92 -5.86 -10.11
CA ARG A 11 -7.22 -6.10 -11.39
C ARG A 11 -8.05 -6.95 -12.36
N GLU A 12 -8.83 -7.91 -11.86
CA GLU A 12 -9.75 -8.66 -12.71
C GLU A 12 -10.92 -7.81 -13.18
N GLU A 13 -11.49 -7.02 -12.27
CA GLU A 13 -12.63 -6.14 -12.54
C GLU A 13 -12.33 -5.06 -13.59
N VAL A 14 -11.17 -4.40 -13.50
CA VAL A 14 -10.87 -3.23 -14.35
C VAL A 14 -9.83 -3.49 -15.43
N ALA A 15 -9.03 -4.53 -15.31
CA ALA A 15 -7.86 -4.77 -16.16
C ALA A 15 -7.77 -6.22 -16.67
N SER A 16 -8.86 -6.99 -16.68
CA SER A 16 -8.92 -8.34 -17.25
C SER A 16 -7.80 -9.29 -16.76
N LYS A 17 -7.40 -9.18 -15.49
CA LYS A 17 -6.30 -9.93 -14.85
C LYS A 17 -4.89 -9.57 -15.34
N ASP A 18 -4.73 -8.50 -16.12
CA ASP A 18 -3.48 -8.12 -16.77
C ASP A 18 -2.83 -6.90 -16.09
N TRP A 19 -1.53 -7.03 -15.78
CA TRP A 19 -0.78 -5.96 -15.12
C TRP A 19 -0.41 -4.80 -16.06
N GLN A 20 -0.23 -5.05 -17.36
CA GLN A 20 0.04 -4.00 -18.35
C GLN A 20 -1.21 -3.14 -18.56
N GLN A 21 -2.39 -3.75 -18.60
CA GLN A 21 -3.66 -3.02 -18.62
C GLN A 21 -3.86 -2.20 -17.34
N MET A 22 -3.49 -2.75 -16.18
CA MET A 22 -3.50 -2.00 -14.93
C MET A 22 -2.58 -0.77 -15.01
N SER A 23 -1.35 -0.92 -15.51
CA SER A 23 -0.43 0.21 -15.72
C SER A 23 -0.98 1.25 -16.72
N ALA A 24 -1.66 0.80 -17.78
CA ALA A 24 -2.31 1.68 -18.75
C ALA A 24 -3.50 2.47 -18.17
N LEU A 25 -4.18 1.93 -17.16
CA LEU A 25 -5.21 2.66 -16.41
C LEU A 25 -4.59 3.65 -15.43
N LEU A 26 -3.49 3.27 -14.76
CA LEU A 26 -2.77 4.14 -13.84
C LEU A 26 -2.17 5.38 -14.53
N SER A 27 -1.79 5.27 -15.81
CA SER A 27 -1.27 6.39 -16.59
C SER A 27 -2.35 7.42 -17.00
N GLN A 28 -3.63 7.06 -16.90
CA GLN A 28 -4.75 7.97 -17.19
C GLN A 28 -5.12 8.85 -16.00
N THR A 29 -4.53 8.61 -14.82
CA THR A 29 -4.81 9.34 -13.59
C THR A 29 -3.52 9.89 -13.00
N SER A 30 -3.59 11.11 -12.46
CA SER A 30 -2.47 11.71 -11.74
C SER A 30 -2.34 11.13 -10.33
N PRO A 31 -1.15 11.17 -9.71
CA PRO A 31 -1.00 10.92 -8.27
C PRO A 31 -2.04 11.68 -7.43
N SER A 32 -2.52 11.08 -6.34
CA SER A 32 -3.68 11.54 -5.54
C SER A 32 -5.03 11.34 -6.23
N ASN A 33 -5.04 10.70 -7.39
CA ASN A 33 -6.23 10.24 -8.10
C ASN A 33 -7.28 11.35 -8.32
N GLN A 34 -6.83 12.60 -8.54
CA GLN A 34 -7.71 13.77 -8.65
C GLN A 34 -8.68 13.94 -7.46
N GLY A 35 -8.29 13.44 -6.28
CA GLY A 35 -9.11 13.46 -5.07
C GLY A 35 -10.07 12.28 -4.93
N PHE A 36 -10.09 11.30 -5.82
CA PHE A 36 -10.92 10.11 -5.62
C PHE A 36 -10.26 9.12 -4.65
N ILE A 37 -10.97 8.73 -3.58
CA ILE A 37 -10.50 7.78 -2.57
C ILE A 37 -11.37 6.53 -2.60
N GLY A 38 -10.73 5.36 -2.52
CA GLY A 38 -11.40 4.07 -2.42
C GLY A 38 -10.91 3.26 -1.23
N PHE A 39 -11.85 2.56 -0.59
CA PHE A 39 -11.62 1.59 0.47
C PHE A 39 -12.15 0.23 0.00
N PHE A 40 -11.37 -0.84 0.17
CA PHE A 40 -11.62 -2.15 -0.43
C PHE A 40 -11.52 -3.25 0.62
N TYR A 41 -12.58 -3.45 1.40
CA TYR A 41 -12.67 -4.43 2.48
C TYR A 41 -13.56 -5.60 2.05
N ASP A 42 -13.14 -6.33 1.02
CA ASP A 42 -13.92 -7.44 0.44
C ASP A 42 -14.23 -8.53 1.47
N ASP A 43 -13.27 -8.75 2.37
CA ASP A 43 -13.37 -9.57 3.56
C ASP A 43 -13.28 -8.71 4.83
N HIS A 44 -13.51 -9.33 5.99
CA HIS A 44 -13.36 -8.65 7.28
C HIS A 44 -11.92 -8.19 7.47
N GLU A 45 -11.71 -6.87 7.49
CA GLU A 45 -10.39 -6.30 7.67
C GLU A 45 -9.96 -6.34 9.14
N ILE A 46 -8.65 -6.47 9.37
CA ILE A 46 -8.06 -6.44 10.72
C ILE A 46 -7.85 -5.00 11.16
N LEU A 47 -7.42 -4.14 10.23
CA LEU A 47 -7.15 -2.72 10.44
C LEU A 47 -7.78 -1.89 9.31
N PRO A 48 -9.01 -1.34 9.49
CA PRO A 48 -9.80 -1.28 10.73
C PRO A 48 -10.62 -2.56 10.99
N GLN A 49 -10.99 -2.81 12.24
CA GLN A 49 -11.83 -3.94 12.62
C GLN A 49 -13.31 -3.71 12.28
N ASN A 50 -14.03 -4.81 12.05
CA ASN A 50 -15.50 -4.86 11.90
C ASN A 50 -16.03 -4.02 10.73
N ILE A 51 -15.26 -3.96 9.65
CA ILE A 51 -15.66 -3.32 8.41
C ILE A 51 -15.66 -4.35 7.28
N GLN A 52 -16.67 -4.26 6.41
CA GLN A 52 -16.74 -5.03 5.19
C GLN A 52 -17.44 -4.19 4.12
N GLY A 53 -17.00 -4.33 2.87
CA GLY A 53 -17.53 -3.64 1.71
C GLY A 53 -16.52 -2.72 1.04
N ARG A 54 -16.94 -2.18 -0.11
CA ARG A 54 -16.18 -1.19 -0.87
C ARG A 54 -16.84 0.18 -0.74
N PHE A 55 -16.04 1.20 -0.46
CA PHE A 55 -16.51 2.56 -0.25
C PHE A 55 -15.72 3.52 -1.11
N TYR A 56 -16.40 4.41 -1.81
CA TYR A 56 -15.78 5.35 -2.75
C TYR A 56 -16.20 6.77 -2.42
N PHE A 57 -15.25 7.70 -2.53
CA PHE A 57 -15.47 9.12 -2.27
C PHE A 57 -14.90 9.95 -3.42
N ASN A 58 -15.66 10.94 -3.88
CA ASN A 58 -15.18 11.93 -4.85
C ASN A 58 -14.28 12.99 -4.18
N SER A 59 -13.78 13.97 -4.93
CA SER A 59 -12.93 15.05 -4.40
C SER A 59 -13.58 15.91 -3.29
N ASP A 60 -14.91 15.93 -3.23
CA ASP A 60 -15.70 16.74 -2.30
C ASP A 60 -16.13 15.98 -1.03
N ASP A 61 -15.49 14.85 -0.73
CA ASP A 61 -15.83 13.96 0.41
C ASP A 61 -17.25 13.35 0.35
N GLN A 62 -17.88 13.38 -0.81
CA GLN A 62 -19.19 12.77 -1.02
C GLN A 62 -18.99 11.30 -1.38
N GLN A 63 -19.73 10.44 -0.68
CA GLN A 63 -19.75 9.02 -1.00
C GLN A 63 -20.47 8.82 -2.33
N ILE A 64 -19.90 8.00 -3.20
CA ILE A 64 -20.45 7.66 -4.50
C ILE A 64 -20.54 6.14 -4.65
N ASP A 65 -21.40 5.68 -5.54
CA ASP A 65 -21.68 4.25 -5.69
C ASP A 65 -20.54 3.50 -6.37
N ASN A 66 -19.77 4.18 -7.24
CA ASN A 66 -18.72 3.55 -8.02
C ASN A 66 -17.64 4.51 -8.50
N LEU A 67 -16.50 3.95 -8.92
CA LEU A 67 -15.42 4.65 -9.62
C LEU A 67 -15.26 4.10 -11.04
N GLU A 68 -14.93 5.00 -11.96
CA GLU A 68 -14.44 4.63 -13.29
C GLU A 68 -13.18 3.76 -13.19
N ALA A 69 -12.93 2.93 -14.21
CA ALA A 69 -11.87 1.92 -14.21
C ALA A 69 -10.49 2.49 -13.83
N ALA A 70 -10.11 3.62 -14.41
CA ALA A 70 -8.83 4.28 -14.13
C ALA A 70 -8.72 4.78 -12.69
N HIS A 71 -9.79 5.39 -12.18
CA HIS A 71 -9.86 5.85 -10.79
C HIS A 71 -9.85 4.70 -9.80
N LYS A 72 -10.53 3.60 -10.09
CA LYS A 72 -10.55 2.42 -9.25
C LYS A 72 -9.19 1.72 -9.22
N ALA A 73 -8.51 1.63 -10.36
CA ALA A 73 -7.17 1.09 -10.47
C ALA A 73 -6.16 1.85 -9.59
N ARG A 74 -6.20 3.18 -9.61
CA ARG A 74 -5.35 4.00 -8.75
C ARG A 74 -5.77 3.95 -7.28
N ALA A 75 -7.07 4.05 -7.01
CA ALA A 75 -7.61 4.05 -5.65
C ALA A 75 -7.23 2.79 -4.86
N VAL A 76 -7.21 1.60 -5.48
CA VAL A 76 -6.82 0.37 -4.77
C VAL A 76 -5.35 0.38 -4.35
N LEU A 77 -4.45 0.90 -5.20
CA LEU A 77 -3.02 0.94 -4.88
C LEU A 77 -2.69 2.06 -3.88
N GLU A 78 -3.21 3.27 -4.11
CA GLU A 78 -3.02 4.40 -3.21
C GLU A 78 -3.67 4.14 -1.85
N GLY A 79 -4.90 3.63 -1.82
CA GLY A 79 -5.61 3.30 -0.59
C GLY A 79 -4.87 2.29 0.28
N GLN A 80 -4.32 1.22 -0.32
CA GLN A 80 -3.54 0.22 0.41
C GLN A 80 -2.23 0.80 0.99
N CYS A 81 -1.59 1.73 0.28
CA CYS A 81 -0.38 2.41 0.75
C CYS A 81 -0.70 3.44 1.85
N LEU A 82 -1.76 4.24 1.67
CA LEU A 82 -2.26 5.23 2.65
C LEU A 82 -2.69 4.56 3.95
N ALA A 83 -3.41 3.44 3.88
CA ALA A 83 -3.79 2.67 5.06
C ALA A 83 -2.56 2.27 5.88
N LYS A 84 -1.52 1.70 5.24
CA LYS A 84 -0.28 1.32 5.94
C LYS A 84 0.38 2.53 6.60
N ARG A 85 0.48 3.66 5.90
CA ARG A 85 1.05 4.90 6.45
C ARG A 85 0.23 5.41 7.64
N LEU A 86 -1.11 5.42 7.52
CA LEU A 86 -2.03 5.85 8.58
C LEU A 86 -1.88 5.00 9.84
N TYR A 87 -1.84 3.67 9.71
CA TYR A 87 -1.73 2.79 10.87
C TYR A 87 -0.35 2.84 11.53
N LEU A 88 0.73 3.10 10.78
CA LEU A 88 2.04 3.40 11.37
C LEU A 88 2.00 4.71 12.19
N GLN A 89 1.34 5.75 11.69
CA GLN A 89 1.13 6.99 12.44
C GLN A 89 0.29 6.77 13.71
N ARG A 90 -0.82 6.01 13.61
CA ARG A 90 -1.65 5.65 14.78
C ARG A 90 -0.90 4.79 15.80
N ALA A 91 0.10 4.03 15.36
CA ALA A 91 1.02 3.29 16.22
C ALA A 91 2.15 4.17 16.80
N ASN A 92 2.11 5.49 16.59
CA ASN A 92 3.14 6.46 17.02
C ASN A 92 4.54 6.17 16.47
N ILE A 93 4.64 5.62 15.25
CA ILE A 93 5.90 5.44 14.55
C ILE A 93 6.24 6.74 13.82
N ASP A 94 7.35 7.38 14.21
CA ASP A 94 7.87 8.57 13.54
C ASP A 94 8.56 8.21 12.23
N LEU A 95 7.80 8.25 11.13
CA LEU A 95 8.34 7.98 9.79
C LEU A 95 9.37 9.02 9.34
N THR A 96 9.32 10.24 9.87
CA THR A 96 10.21 11.32 9.43
C THR A 96 11.61 11.09 9.98
N ASN A 97 11.72 10.88 11.30
CA ASN A 97 13.01 10.83 11.99
C ASN A 97 13.55 9.40 12.21
N ASN A 98 12.70 8.38 12.22
CA ASN A 98 13.12 7.02 12.60
C ASN A 98 13.13 6.02 11.42
N VAL A 99 12.74 6.45 10.22
CA VAL A 99 12.69 5.58 9.03
C VAL A 99 13.44 6.22 7.88
N ASP A 100 14.55 5.60 7.47
CA ASP A 100 15.37 6.09 6.36
C ASP A 100 14.92 5.56 5.00
N ARG A 101 14.31 4.38 4.98
CA ARG A 101 13.92 3.67 3.75
C ARG A 101 12.81 2.66 3.99
N ILE A 102 12.16 2.28 2.90
CA ILE A 102 11.19 1.19 2.86
C ILE A 102 11.81 0.01 2.13
N VAL A 103 11.61 -1.20 2.64
CA VAL A 103 11.96 -2.43 1.95
C VAL A 103 10.66 -3.13 1.54
N ILE A 104 10.49 -3.35 0.24
CA ILE A 104 9.36 -4.08 -0.32
C ILE A 104 9.81 -5.48 -0.77
N THR A 105 8.97 -6.48 -0.48
CA THR A 105 9.20 -7.89 -0.79
C THR A 105 7.89 -8.54 -1.25
N GLY A 106 7.96 -9.78 -1.74
CA GLY A 106 6.79 -10.54 -2.19
C GLY A 106 6.39 -10.24 -3.63
N GLY A 107 5.43 -10.98 -4.19
CA GLY A 107 5.12 -10.93 -5.62
C GLY A 107 4.71 -9.55 -6.15
N ALA A 108 4.11 -8.70 -5.33
CA ALA A 108 3.72 -7.35 -5.73
C ALA A 108 4.91 -6.38 -5.90
N SER A 109 6.09 -6.72 -5.36
CA SER A 109 7.28 -5.85 -5.42
C SER A 109 7.86 -5.70 -6.83
N VAL A 110 7.41 -6.51 -7.79
CA VAL A 110 7.82 -6.41 -9.20
C VAL A 110 7.01 -5.34 -9.96
N ASN A 111 5.90 -4.85 -9.40
CA ASN A 111 5.08 -3.82 -10.02
C ASN A 111 5.69 -2.43 -9.76
N VAL A 112 6.27 -1.83 -10.79
CA VAL A 112 6.94 -0.53 -10.73
C VAL A 112 6.01 0.62 -10.33
N ASP A 113 4.74 0.56 -10.73
CA ASP A 113 3.76 1.61 -10.39
C ASP A 113 3.43 1.58 -8.90
N LEU A 114 3.20 0.39 -8.34
CA LEU A 114 2.98 0.21 -6.90
C LEU A 114 4.18 0.69 -6.08
N VAL A 115 5.39 0.31 -6.51
CA VAL A 115 6.63 0.70 -5.82
C VAL A 115 6.81 2.22 -5.84
N GLN A 116 6.52 2.89 -6.95
CA GLN A 116 6.58 4.35 -7.03
C GLN A 116 5.50 5.03 -6.19
N ILE A 117 4.26 4.54 -6.23
CA ILE A 117 3.16 5.03 -5.38
C ILE A 117 3.53 4.90 -3.89
N LEU A 118 4.12 3.78 -3.49
CA LEU A 118 4.58 3.56 -2.13
C LEU A 118 5.67 4.56 -1.73
N ALA A 119 6.65 4.81 -2.62
CA ALA A 119 7.71 5.78 -2.37
C ALA A 119 7.14 7.18 -2.16
N ASP A 120 6.25 7.62 -3.05
CA ASP A 120 5.65 8.95 -2.99
C ASP A 120 4.77 9.13 -1.75
N ILE A 121 3.94 8.13 -1.41
CA ILE A 121 3.05 8.21 -0.24
C ILE A 121 3.85 8.30 1.05
N PHE A 122 4.95 7.58 1.17
CA PHE A 122 5.76 7.60 2.39
C PHE A 122 6.81 8.71 2.41
N GLY A 123 7.12 9.31 1.26
CA GLY A 123 8.22 10.27 1.14
C GLY A 123 9.59 9.65 1.39
N LYS A 124 9.75 8.34 1.14
CA LYS A 124 10.98 7.58 1.43
C LYS A 124 11.42 6.74 0.24
N PRO A 125 12.74 6.53 0.06
CA PRO A 125 13.23 5.61 -0.95
C PRO A 125 12.75 4.20 -0.67
N VAL A 126 12.28 3.52 -1.72
CA VAL A 126 11.83 2.13 -1.66
C VAL A 126 12.89 1.23 -2.28
N TYR A 127 13.24 0.17 -1.56
CA TYR A 127 14.21 -0.83 -1.99
C TYR A 127 13.53 -2.18 -2.19
N GLY A 128 13.83 -2.84 -3.30
CA GLY A 128 13.42 -4.22 -3.54
C GLY A 128 14.43 -5.20 -2.96
N ALA A 129 13.97 -6.14 -2.15
CA ALA A 129 14.84 -7.24 -1.71
C ALA A 129 15.02 -8.25 -2.85
N LEU A 130 16.26 -8.67 -3.10
CA LEU A 130 16.60 -9.61 -4.17
C LEU A 130 16.20 -11.07 -3.89
N ALA A 131 15.79 -11.37 -2.66
CA ALA A 131 15.50 -12.74 -2.21
C ALA A 131 13.97 -13.00 -2.17
N PRO A 132 13.44 -13.93 -2.98
CA PRO A 132 12.01 -14.29 -2.94
C PRO A 132 11.62 -14.99 -1.63
N ASN A 133 12.59 -15.60 -0.93
CA ASN A 133 12.39 -16.37 0.31
C ASN A 133 12.98 -15.64 1.52
N SER A 134 12.52 -14.41 1.80
CA SER A 134 13.06 -13.56 2.87
C SER A 134 13.06 -14.23 4.26
N GLY A 135 12.00 -14.97 4.59
CA GLY A 135 11.90 -15.72 5.84
C GLY A 135 12.97 -16.82 5.98
N ALA A 136 13.17 -17.62 4.94
CA ALA A 136 14.18 -18.68 4.93
C ALA A 136 15.60 -18.11 4.99
N LEU A 137 15.86 -17.04 4.22
CA LEU A 137 17.13 -16.33 4.26
C LEU A 137 17.40 -15.77 5.66
N GLY A 138 16.43 -15.11 6.28
CA GLY A 138 16.54 -14.60 7.65
C GLY A 138 16.89 -15.71 8.65
N GLY A 139 16.24 -16.87 8.55
CA GLY A 139 16.57 -18.04 9.39
C GLY A 139 17.99 -18.53 9.21
N ALA A 140 18.47 -18.66 7.97
CA ALA A 140 19.85 -19.06 7.67
C ALA A 140 20.87 -18.04 8.21
N LEU A 141 20.60 -16.74 8.04
CA LEU A 141 21.48 -15.67 8.56
C LEU A 141 21.57 -15.71 10.08
N ARG A 142 20.46 -15.94 10.79
CA ARG A 142 20.47 -16.12 12.25
C ARG A 142 21.26 -17.35 12.67
N ALA A 143 21.20 -18.46 11.93
CA ALA A 143 22.03 -19.63 12.21
C ALA A 143 23.53 -19.34 12.04
N ILE A 144 23.91 -18.58 11.01
CA ILE A 144 25.28 -18.13 10.78
C ILE A 144 25.78 -17.23 11.92
N ASP A 145 24.95 -16.32 12.44
CA ASP A 145 25.33 -15.46 13.57
C ASP A 145 25.66 -16.26 14.83
N VAL A 146 24.88 -17.33 15.11
CA VAL A 146 25.14 -18.24 16.23
C VAL A 146 26.49 -18.96 16.06
N ILE A 147 26.74 -19.52 14.87
CA ILE A 147 28.01 -20.23 14.56
C ILE A 147 29.21 -19.28 14.74
N ASN A 148 29.06 -18.03 14.30
CA ASN A 148 30.10 -17.02 14.39
C ASN A 148 30.23 -16.37 15.78
N GLN A 149 29.49 -16.85 16.79
CA GLN A 149 29.44 -16.30 18.15
C GLN A 149 29.17 -14.79 18.18
N LYS A 150 28.37 -14.36 17.20
CA LYS A 150 28.11 -12.97 16.90
C LYS A 150 26.79 -12.58 17.57
N SER A 151 26.88 -12.04 18.78
CA SER A 151 25.76 -11.38 19.46
C SER A 151 25.40 -10.11 18.68
N ASN A 152 24.17 -10.02 18.16
CA ASN A 152 23.63 -8.83 17.48
C ASN A 152 24.45 -8.37 16.25
N SER A 153 24.98 -9.28 15.43
CA SER A 153 25.70 -8.81 14.25
C SER A 153 24.76 -8.23 13.19
N THR A 154 25.19 -7.10 12.65
CA THR A 154 24.74 -6.50 11.39
C THR A 154 25.31 -7.24 10.17
N THR A 155 26.01 -8.36 10.37
CA THR A 155 27.01 -8.88 9.43
C THR A 155 26.46 -9.76 8.32
N SER A 156 25.16 -9.70 8.09
CA SER A 156 24.54 -10.21 6.87
C SER A 156 23.56 -9.18 6.33
N THR A 157 24.15 -8.15 5.69
CA THR A 157 23.42 -7.19 4.88
C THR A 157 22.77 -7.94 3.72
N ILE A 158 21.44 -8.06 3.77
CA ILE A 158 20.65 -8.47 2.60
C ILE A 158 20.77 -7.34 1.59
N GLU A 159 21.37 -7.64 0.44
CA GLU A 159 21.49 -6.67 -0.63
C GLU A 159 20.09 -6.29 -1.12
N CYS A 160 19.81 -4.99 -1.06
CA CYS A 160 18.56 -4.42 -1.53
C CYS A 160 18.92 -3.36 -2.56
N LEU A 161 18.27 -3.42 -3.72
CA LEU A 161 18.46 -2.44 -4.78
C LEU A 161 17.38 -1.38 -4.66
N ILE A 162 17.74 -0.15 -5.01
CA ILE A 162 16.75 0.92 -5.08
C ILE A 162 15.74 0.59 -6.18
N ALA A 163 14.47 0.62 -5.82
CA ALA A 163 13.36 0.30 -6.72
C ALA A 163 12.57 1.57 -7.10
N ALA A 164 12.45 2.55 -6.19
CA ALA A 164 11.95 3.88 -6.50
C ALA A 164 12.50 4.95 -5.55
N GLN A 165 12.64 6.17 -6.06
CA GLN A 165 12.85 7.38 -5.27
C GLN A 165 11.53 8.14 -5.12
N PRO A 166 11.24 8.76 -3.97
CA PRO A 166 10.03 9.55 -3.81
C PRO A 166 10.09 10.79 -4.70
N ARG A 167 8.99 11.05 -5.40
CA ARG A 167 8.76 12.31 -6.11
C ARG A 167 8.23 13.32 -5.10
N GLN A 168 9.08 14.28 -4.73
CA GLN A 168 8.81 15.21 -3.63
C GLN A 168 7.56 16.05 -3.88
N GLU A 169 7.28 16.39 -5.14
CA GLU A 169 6.09 17.13 -5.56
C GLU A 169 4.77 16.38 -5.22
N TYR A 170 4.78 15.05 -5.20
CA TYR A 170 3.60 14.25 -4.86
C TYR A 170 3.56 13.85 -3.39
N THR A 171 4.71 13.85 -2.70
CA THR A 171 4.76 13.53 -1.25
C THR A 171 3.89 14.50 -0.46
N ALA A 172 4.03 15.81 -0.71
CA ALA A 172 3.20 16.82 -0.06
C ALA A 172 1.70 16.65 -0.36
N VAL A 173 1.36 16.26 -1.60
CA VAL A 173 -0.03 16.00 -1.99
C VAL A 173 -0.60 14.80 -1.21
N TYR A 174 0.20 13.75 -1.02
CA TYR A 174 -0.22 12.59 -0.22
C TYR A 174 -0.30 12.88 1.28
N ASP A 175 0.50 13.82 1.80
CA ASP A 175 0.36 14.28 3.19
C ASP A 175 -1.02 14.87 3.45
N GLU A 176 -1.49 15.74 2.55
CA GLU A 176 -2.85 16.31 2.61
C GLU A 176 -3.92 15.23 2.40
N MET A 177 -3.72 14.34 1.43
CA MET A 177 -4.64 13.23 1.15
C MET A 177 -4.76 12.27 2.32
N LEU A 178 -3.68 12.03 3.09
CA LEU A 178 -3.69 11.13 4.24
C LEU A 178 -4.60 11.65 5.37
N VAL A 179 -4.59 12.96 5.62
CA VAL A 179 -5.51 13.60 6.58
C VAL A 179 -6.96 13.37 6.18
N ARG A 180 -7.24 13.47 4.87
CA ARG A 180 -8.57 13.23 4.32
C ARG A 180 -8.96 11.75 4.36
N TYR A 181 -8.05 10.86 3.99
CA TYR A 181 -8.22 9.41 4.06
C TYR A 181 -8.59 8.96 5.48
N ALA A 182 -7.90 9.47 6.50
CA ALA A 182 -8.19 9.15 7.90
C ALA A 182 -9.61 9.57 8.33
N LYS A 183 -10.06 10.78 7.93
CA LYS A 183 -11.42 11.26 8.23
C LYS A 183 -12.49 10.39 7.57
N LEU A 184 -12.27 9.97 6.33
CA LEU A 184 -13.20 9.13 5.58
C LEU A 184 -13.24 7.71 6.18
N GLU A 185 -12.09 7.13 6.53
CA GLU A 185 -12.04 5.83 7.22
C GLU A 185 -12.83 5.86 8.54
N ASP A 186 -12.60 6.89 9.37
CA ASP A 186 -13.33 7.08 10.63
C ASP A 186 -14.84 7.21 10.41
N LYS A 187 -15.27 7.88 9.32
CA LYS A 187 -16.67 8.03 8.94
C LYS A 187 -17.28 6.66 8.60
N ILE A 188 -16.59 5.84 7.83
CA ILE A 188 -17.07 4.50 7.48
C ILE A 188 -17.20 3.64 8.75
N VAL A 189 -16.13 3.56 9.55
CA VAL A 189 -16.11 2.75 10.78
C VAL A 189 -17.20 3.16 11.78
N LYS A 190 -17.51 4.45 11.89
CA LYS A 190 -18.62 4.94 12.73
C LYS A 190 -20.00 4.62 12.15
N GLY A 191 -20.14 4.63 10.82
CA GLY A 191 -21.38 4.32 10.12
C GLY A 191 -21.74 2.83 10.09
N THR A 192 -20.79 1.95 10.37
CA THR A 192 -20.98 0.48 10.42
C THR A 192 -21.29 -0.06 11.83
N LYS A 193 -21.34 0.80 12.85
CA LYS A 193 -21.69 0.42 14.23
C LYS A 193 -23.19 0.39 14.50
#